data_AF-A0A1Y4NY94-F1
#
_entry.id   AF-A0A1Y4NY94-F1
#
_cell.length_a   1.000
_cell.length_b   1.000
_cell.length_c   1.000
_cell.angle_alpha   90.00
_cell.angle_beta   90.00
_cell.angle_gamma   90.00
#
_symmetry.space_group_name_H-M   'P 1'
#
loop_
_entity.id
_entity.type
_entity.pdbx_description
1 polymer ?
#
loop_
_entity_poly.entity_id
_entity_poly.type
_entity_poly.pdbx_seq_one_letter_code
_entity_poly.pdbx_strand_id
1 'polypeptide(L)'
;MEECEMEHKMRMVETAKLVPYINNARTHSPAQIAKLRASIREFGFLNPVIIDGDCGIIAGHGRVLAAQEEGMEKVPCVLADHLSEAQKKAYILADNRMAMDAGWDEELLRIEIESLQGEDFDVSLTGFREDEVTDLFAVREDPDDTGSNKEYDEGEFGDEEFAHECPRCGFKFN
;
A
#
# COMPACT_ATOMS: atom_id res chain seq x y z
N MET A 1 8.38 17.95 -28.92
CA MET A 1 8.44 17.27 -27.61
C MET A 1 9.91 17.27 -27.25
N GLU A 2 10.30 18.24 -26.43
CA GLU A 2 11.67 18.37 -25.94
C GLU A 2 11.89 17.23 -24.95
N GLU A 3 12.87 16.37 -25.22
CA GLU A 3 13.29 15.31 -24.31
C GLU A 3 13.80 16.00 -23.03
N CYS A 4 13.05 15.84 -21.95
CA CYS A 4 13.48 16.30 -20.63
C CYS A 4 14.47 15.27 -20.09
N GLU A 5 15.72 15.31 -20.56
CA GLU A 5 16.84 14.61 -19.92
C GLU A 5 17.17 15.30 -18.60
N MET A 6 16.31 15.10 -17.60
CA MET A 6 16.65 15.42 -16.22
C MET A 6 17.47 14.26 -15.64
N GLU A 7 18.80 14.32 -15.79
CA GLU A 7 19.70 13.40 -15.10
C GLU A 7 19.65 13.66 -13.58
N HIS A 8 18.81 12.91 -12.88
CA HIS A 8 18.78 12.92 -11.43
C HIS A 8 19.99 12.15 -10.90
N LYS A 9 20.98 12.86 -10.35
CA LYS A 9 22.19 12.22 -9.81
C LYS A 9 21.86 11.49 -8.52
N MET A 10 21.95 10.16 -8.58
CA MET A 10 21.88 9.29 -7.41
C MET A 10 23.27 9.17 -6.77
N ARG A 11 23.35 9.30 -5.44
CA ARG A 11 24.60 9.12 -4.68
C ARG A 11 24.32 8.48 -3.32
N MET A 12 25.29 7.73 -2.80
CA MET A 12 25.25 7.21 -1.43
C MET A 12 25.72 8.29 -0.46
N VAL A 13 24.87 8.68 0.49
CA VAL A 13 25.17 9.73 1.48
C VAL A 13 25.17 9.14 2.88
N GLU A 14 26.11 9.58 3.71
CA GLU A 14 26.15 9.17 5.12
C GLU A 14 24.91 9.65 5.86
N THR A 15 24.27 8.75 6.60
CA THR A 15 23.05 9.06 7.35
C THR A 15 23.26 10.15 8.39
N ALA A 16 24.48 10.29 8.92
CA ALA A 16 24.86 11.36 9.85
C ALA A 16 24.98 12.76 9.22
N LYS A 17 25.14 12.84 7.88
CA LYS A 17 25.23 14.12 7.15
C LYS A 17 23.87 14.64 6.71
N LEU A 18 22.83 13.80 6.78
CA LEU A 18 21.48 14.17 6.37
C LEU A 18 20.85 15.08 7.43
N VAL A 19 20.40 16.25 6.99
CA VAL A 19 19.81 17.26 7.86
C VAL A 19 18.28 17.19 7.76
N PRO A 20 17.56 16.82 8.84
CA PRO A 20 16.11 16.82 8.83
C PRO A 20 15.54 18.21 8.56
N TYR A 21 14.43 18.27 7.82
CA TYR A 21 13.76 19.53 7.57
C TYR A 21 13.04 20.00 8.84
N ILE A 22 13.40 21.19 9.32
CA ILE A 22 12.94 21.71 10.62
C ILE A 22 11.42 21.87 10.73
N ASN A 23 10.74 22.11 9.60
CA ASN A 23 9.29 22.26 9.56
C ASN A 23 8.61 21.05 8.90
N ASN A 24 9.17 19.84 9.08
CA ASN A 24 8.51 18.65 8.58
C ASN A 24 7.18 18.44 9.32
N ALA A 25 6.07 18.53 8.59
CA ALA A 25 4.72 18.37 9.14
C ALA A 25 4.36 16.91 9.42
N ARG A 26 5.08 15.93 8.83
CA ARG A 26 4.86 14.51 9.13
C ARG A 26 5.58 14.10 10.40
N THR A 27 4.84 13.47 11.30
CA THR A 27 5.37 12.78 12.47
C THR A 27 5.50 11.29 12.20
N HIS A 28 6.53 10.66 12.75
CA HIS A 28 6.72 9.21 12.65
C HIS A 28 6.65 8.58 14.04
N SER A 29 5.64 7.75 14.27
CA SER A 29 5.52 7.01 15.52
C SER A 29 6.55 5.88 15.59
N PRO A 30 6.96 5.43 16.80
CA PRO A 30 7.88 4.29 16.93
C PRO A 30 7.39 3.03 16.21
N ALA A 31 6.07 2.77 16.23
CA ALA A 31 5.47 1.66 15.50
C ALA A 31 5.63 1.78 13.98
N GLN A 32 5.46 2.99 13.43
CA GLN A 32 5.70 3.24 12.01
C GLN A 32 7.18 3.05 11.65
N ILE A 33 8.10 3.54 12.49
CA ILE A 33 9.53 3.35 12.28
C ILE A 33 9.88 1.86 12.30
N ALA A 34 9.33 1.08 13.25
CA ALA A 34 9.56 -0.36 13.30
C ALA A 34 9.12 -1.09 12.01
N LYS A 35 7.97 -0.70 11.42
CA LYS A 35 7.52 -1.23 10.12
C LYS A 35 8.50 -0.88 8.99
N LEU A 36 8.96 0.37 8.94
CA LEU A 36 9.95 0.81 7.94
C LEU A 36 11.27 0.04 8.09
N ARG A 37 11.70 -0.22 9.33
CA ARG A 37 12.89 -1.02 9.60
C ARG A 37 12.76 -2.46 9.12
N ALA A 38 11.63 -3.10 9.39
CA ALA A 38 11.34 -4.45 8.90
C ALA A 38 11.36 -4.49 7.36
N SER A 39 10.71 -3.53 6.71
CA SER A 39 10.73 -3.38 5.26
C SER A 39 12.15 -3.18 4.70
N ILE A 40 12.98 -2.35 5.34
CA ILE A 40 14.39 -2.14 4.93
C ILE A 40 15.22 -3.42 5.09
N ARG A 41 14.98 -4.25 6.12
CA ARG A 41 15.69 -5.52 6.30
C ARG A 41 15.35 -6.53 5.20
N GLU A 42 14.08 -6.60 4.83
CA GLU A 42 13.59 -7.55 3.84
C GLU A 42 13.98 -7.12 2.41
N PHE A 43 13.61 -5.90 2.03
CA PHE A 43 13.68 -5.45 0.65
C PHE A 43 14.93 -4.59 0.36
N GLY A 44 15.68 -4.22 1.39
CA GLY A 44 16.71 -3.20 1.29
C GLY A 44 16.15 -1.79 1.17
N PHE A 45 17.04 -0.84 0.89
CA PHE A 45 16.68 0.58 0.77
C PHE A 45 16.32 0.93 -0.68
N LEU A 46 15.16 0.46 -1.14
CA LEU A 46 14.73 0.59 -2.55
C LEU A 46 14.39 2.04 -2.95
N ASN A 47 13.68 2.75 -2.07
CA ASN A 47 13.25 4.11 -2.35
C ASN A 47 14.33 5.09 -1.85
N PRO A 48 15.02 5.85 -2.72
CA PRO A 48 16.05 6.79 -2.30
C PRO A 48 15.47 8.01 -1.58
N VAL A 49 16.30 8.62 -0.74
CA VAL A 49 15.97 9.88 -0.03
C VAL A 49 16.17 11.05 -0.99
N ILE A 50 15.21 11.97 -1.04
CA ILE A 50 15.36 13.18 -1.86
C ILE A 50 15.99 14.25 -0.99
N ILE A 51 17.12 14.80 -1.45
CA ILE A 51 17.90 15.79 -0.70
C ILE A 51 18.22 17.00 -1.57
N ASP A 52 18.52 18.13 -0.94
CA ASP A 52 19.12 19.28 -1.62
C ASP A 52 20.67 19.25 -1.61
N GLY A 53 21.27 20.30 -2.17
CA GLY A 53 22.72 20.50 -2.23
C GLY A 53 23.42 20.42 -0.88
N ASP A 54 22.76 20.86 0.19
CA ASP A 54 23.28 20.94 1.55
C ASP A 54 22.97 19.68 2.38
N CYS A 55 22.52 18.60 1.73
CA CYS A 55 22.06 17.37 2.37
C CYS A 55 20.82 17.54 3.27
N GLY A 56 20.05 18.61 3.06
CA GLY A 56 18.73 18.79 3.65
C GLY A 56 17.74 17.77 3.09
N ILE A 57 17.08 17.02 3.96
CA ILE A 57 16.09 16.01 3.57
C ILE A 57 14.82 16.71 3.11
N ILE A 58 14.47 16.54 1.84
CA ILE A 58 13.22 16.99 1.24
C ILE A 58 12.16 15.90 1.43
N ALA A 59 12.45 14.64 1.09
CA ALA A 59 11.50 13.53 1.28
C ALA A 59 12.22 12.27 1.75
N GLY A 60 11.57 11.53 2.66
CA GLY A 60 12.09 10.28 3.21
C GLY A 60 12.61 10.35 4.65
N HIS A 61 12.18 11.31 5.47
CA HIS A 61 12.63 11.43 6.87
C HIS A 61 12.44 10.14 7.68
N GLY A 62 11.27 9.51 7.61
CA GLY A 62 11.00 8.24 8.29
C GLY A 62 11.93 7.10 7.83
N ARG A 63 12.29 7.06 6.54
CA ARG A 63 13.24 6.06 5.99
C ARG A 63 14.65 6.29 6.52
N VAL A 64 15.08 7.54 6.63
CA VAL A 64 16.38 7.89 7.23
C VAL A 64 16.44 7.49 8.69
N LEU A 65 15.39 7.80 9.47
CA LEU A 65 15.30 7.39 10.88
C LEU A 65 15.36 5.87 11.03
N ALA A 66 14.59 5.14 10.22
CA ALA A 66 14.61 3.68 10.21
C ALA A 66 16.00 3.12 9.85
N ALA A 67 16.66 3.66 8.81
CA ALA A 67 18.00 3.25 8.42
C ALA A 67 19.05 3.55 9.50
N GLN A 68 18.94 4.68 10.20
CA GLN A 68 19.81 5.00 11.33
C GLN A 68 19.63 3.99 12.48
N GLU A 69 18.38 3.60 12.79
CA GLU A 69 18.10 2.57 13.80
C GLU A 69 18.53 1.16 13.38
N GLU A 70 18.59 0.88 12.08
CA GLU A 70 19.18 -0.34 11.52
C GLU A 70 20.71 -0.32 11.46
N GLY A 71 21.35 0.80 11.86
CA GLY A 71 22.81 0.93 11.83
C GLY A 71 23.39 1.12 10.42
N MET A 72 22.59 1.54 9.45
CA MET A 72 23.08 1.85 8.11
C MET A 72 23.90 3.15 8.12
N GLU A 73 25.17 3.04 7.72
CA GLU A 73 26.06 4.21 7.62
C GLU A 73 25.70 5.11 6.43
N LYS A 74 25.25 4.53 5.32
CA LYS A 74 24.95 5.25 4.08
C LYS A 74 23.62 4.79 3.49
N VAL A 75 22.88 5.74 2.91
CA VAL A 75 21.63 5.49 2.19
C VAL A 75 21.68 6.10 0.80
N PRO A 76 20.96 5.52 -0.18
CA PRO A 76 20.86 6.12 -1.50
C PRO A 76 20.04 7.41 -1.46
N CYS A 77 20.56 8.45 -2.09
CA CYS A 77 19.90 9.74 -2.18
C CYS A 77 19.87 10.26 -3.62
N VAL A 78 18.79 10.95 -3.97
CA VAL A 78 18.64 11.71 -5.21
C VAL A 78 18.80 13.19 -4.90
N LEU A 79 19.66 13.86 -5.67
CA LEU A 79 19.91 15.28 -5.54
C LEU A 79 18.87 16.11 -6.32
N ALA A 80 18.16 16.99 -5.63
CA ALA A 80 17.21 17.95 -6.19
C ALA A 80 17.71 19.39 -6.00
N ASP A 81 18.95 19.65 -6.43
CA ASP A 81 19.62 20.94 -6.33
C ASP A 81 19.03 22.03 -7.26
N HIS A 82 18.31 21.63 -8.29
CA HIS A 82 17.60 22.54 -9.20
C HIS A 82 16.35 23.19 -8.59
N LEU A 83 15.87 22.71 -7.44
CA LEU A 83 14.68 23.27 -6.79
C LEU A 83 15.03 24.51 -5.96
N SER A 84 14.29 25.59 -6.19
CA SER A 84 14.29 26.75 -5.29
C SER A 84 13.72 26.40 -3.91
N GLU A 85 14.03 27.19 -2.89
CA GLU A 85 13.51 27.02 -1.53
C GLU A 85 11.97 26.92 -1.47
N ALA A 86 11.27 27.72 -2.29
CA ALA A 86 9.82 27.65 -2.38
C ALA A 86 9.33 26.32 -2.99
N GLN A 87 10.00 25.83 -4.03
CA GLN A 87 9.69 24.55 -4.66
C GLN A 87 9.97 23.37 -3.73
N LYS A 88 11.08 23.39 -2.98
CA LYS A 88 11.37 22.37 -1.96
C LYS A 88 10.23 22.27 -0.94
N LYS A 89 9.81 23.42 -0.38
CA LYS A 89 8.69 23.49 0.58
C LYS A 89 7.39 22.98 0.00
N ALA A 90 7.06 23.40 -1.23
CA ALA A 90 5.86 22.94 -1.92
C ALA A 90 5.89 21.43 -2.14
N TYR A 91 7.04 20.89 -2.57
CA TYR A 91 7.22 19.47 -2.82
C TYR A 91 7.10 18.63 -1.54
N ILE A 92 7.69 19.07 -0.42
CA ILE A 92 7.54 18.41 0.89
C ILE A 92 6.06 18.25 1.26
N LEU A 93 5.25 19.28 1.02
CA LEU A 93 3.82 19.23 1.31
C LEU A 93 3.06 18.35 0.31
N ALA A 94 3.40 18.47 -0.97
CA ALA A 94 2.77 17.71 -2.04
C ALA A 94 3.00 16.20 -1.90
N ASP A 95 4.25 15.76 -1.67
CA ASP A 95 4.60 14.33 -1.48
C ASP A 95 3.79 13.70 -0.33
N ASN A 96 3.73 14.40 0.80
CA ASN A 96 2.96 13.95 1.95
C ASN A 96 1.45 13.89 1.66
N ARG A 97 0.92 14.90 0.96
CA ARG A 97 -0.52 14.99 0.67
C ARG A 97 -0.96 13.99 -0.38
N MET A 98 -0.22 13.83 -1.47
CA MET A 98 -0.50 12.87 -2.53
C MET A 98 -0.59 11.44 -1.99
N ALA A 99 0.31 11.08 -1.08
CA ALA A 99 0.27 9.78 -0.41
C ALA A 99 -0.97 9.58 0.49
N MET A 100 -1.59 10.67 1.00
CA MET A 100 -2.82 10.60 1.81
C MET A 100 -4.10 10.65 0.98
N ASP A 101 -4.03 11.22 -0.24
CA ASP A 101 -5.18 11.32 -1.15
C ASP A 101 -5.43 10.01 -1.93
N ALA A 102 -4.44 9.12 -1.99
CA ALA A 102 -4.58 7.81 -2.61
C ALA A 102 -5.43 6.87 -1.73
N GLY A 103 -6.40 6.20 -2.34
CA GLY A 103 -7.15 5.10 -1.74
C GLY A 103 -6.75 3.76 -2.34
N TRP A 104 -7.28 2.68 -1.77
CA TRP A 104 -7.14 1.33 -2.31
C TRP A 104 -8.39 0.93 -3.08
N ASP A 105 -8.20 0.17 -4.16
CA ASP A 105 -9.24 -0.70 -4.67
C ASP A 105 -9.28 -1.93 -3.74
N GLU A 106 -10.32 -2.03 -2.91
CA GLU A 106 -10.40 -3.06 -1.86
C GLU A 106 -10.46 -4.48 -2.44
N GLU A 107 -11.05 -4.67 -3.63
CA GLU A 107 -11.14 -5.99 -4.27
C GLU A 107 -9.77 -6.44 -4.78
N LEU A 108 -9.08 -5.58 -5.53
CA LEU A 108 -7.73 -5.89 -6.01
C LEU A 108 -6.73 -6.04 -4.87
N LEU A 109 -6.83 -5.19 -3.83
CA LEU A 109 -5.98 -5.29 -2.66
C LEU A 109 -6.16 -6.64 -1.95
N ARG A 110 -7.40 -7.12 -1.82
CA ARG A 110 -7.69 -8.43 -1.21
C ARG A 110 -7.00 -9.56 -1.98
N ILE A 111 -7.17 -9.58 -3.30
CA ILE A 111 -6.59 -10.62 -4.18
C ILE A 111 -5.06 -10.67 -4.04
N GLU A 112 -4.40 -9.51 -4.04
CA GLU A 112 -2.94 -9.44 -3.89
C GLU A 112 -2.49 -9.93 -2.51
N ILE A 113 -3.21 -9.57 -1.44
CA ILE A 113 -2.88 -10.04 -0.09
C ILE A 113 -3.09 -11.56 0.05
N GLU A 114 -4.16 -12.13 -0.52
CA GLU A 114 -4.36 -13.59 -0.57
C GLU A 114 -3.25 -14.30 -1.34
N SER A 115 -2.82 -13.72 -2.46
CA SER A 115 -1.71 -14.28 -3.26
C SER A 115 -0.42 -14.34 -2.45
N LEU A 116 -0.09 -13.26 -1.70
CA LEU A 116 1.09 -13.24 -0.83
C LEU A 116 0.99 -14.30 0.29
N GLN A 117 -0.19 -14.47 0.89
CA GLN A 117 -0.40 -15.51 1.90
C GLN A 117 -0.23 -16.91 1.31
N GLY A 118 -0.69 -17.15 0.08
CA GLY A 118 -0.52 -18.41 -0.63
C GLY A 118 0.93 -18.74 -0.98
N GLU A 119 1.80 -17.73 -1.02
CA GLU A 119 3.26 -17.88 -1.20
C GLU A 119 4.02 -17.99 0.13
N ASP A 120 3.32 -18.17 1.26
CA ASP A 120 3.89 -18.17 2.62
C ASP A 120 4.68 -16.88 2.95
N PHE A 121 4.31 -15.75 2.33
CA PHE A 121 4.97 -14.46 2.57
C PHE A 121 4.40 -13.76 3.81
N ASP A 122 5.26 -13.08 4.58
CA ASP A 122 4.85 -12.33 5.76
C ASP A 122 4.16 -11.01 5.36
N VAL A 123 2.82 -11.02 5.38
CA VAL A 123 1.98 -9.87 5.06
C VAL A 123 2.24 -8.68 5.98
N SER A 124 2.79 -8.87 7.19
CA SER A 124 3.10 -7.75 8.09
C SER A 124 4.15 -6.78 7.50
N LEU A 125 4.97 -7.26 6.54
CA LEU A 125 5.99 -6.48 5.84
C LEU A 125 5.42 -5.52 4.79
N THR A 126 4.16 -5.70 4.39
CA THR A 126 3.44 -4.78 3.48
C THR A 126 3.16 -3.42 4.13
N GLY A 127 3.22 -3.36 5.47
CA GLY A 127 2.95 -2.16 6.25
C GLY A 127 1.49 -2.04 6.72
N PHE A 128 0.59 -2.93 6.30
CA PHE A 128 -0.75 -3.06 6.90
C PHE A 128 -0.64 -3.59 8.34
N ARG A 129 -1.54 -3.15 9.23
CA ARG A 129 -1.71 -3.73 10.56
C ARG A 129 -2.53 -5.02 10.44
N GLU A 130 -2.35 -5.93 11.39
CA GLU A 130 -3.06 -7.21 11.41
C GLU A 130 -4.58 -7.05 11.47
N ASP A 131 -5.08 -6.04 12.18
CA ASP A 131 -6.51 -5.68 12.19
C ASP A 131 -6.97 -5.10 10.85
N GLU A 132 -6.16 -4.28 10.18
CA GLU A 132 -6.50 -3.77 8.83
C GLU A 132 -6.61 -4.91 7.80
N VAL A 133 -5.71 -5.90 7.88
CA VAL A 133 -5.79 -7.10 7.03
C VAL A 133 -7.03 -7.92 7.39
N THR A 134 -7.31 -8.10 8.69
CA THR A 134 -8.51 -8.83 9.14
C THR A 134 -9.79 -8.15 8.65
N ASP A 135 -9.88 -6.83 8.75
CA ASP A 135 -11.02 -6.03 8.30
C ASP A 135 -11.21 -6.07 6.78
N LEU A 136 -10.12 -6.20 6.00
CA LEU A 136 -10.17 -6.36 4.55
C LEU A 136 -10.85 -7.68 4.11
N PHE A 137 -10.72 -8.72 4.93
CA PHE A 137 -11.32 -10.04 4.74
C PHE A 137 -12.63 -10.25 5.50
N ALA A 138 -13.01 -9.32 6.37
CA ALA A 138 -14.28 -9.40 7.05
C ALA A 138 -15.42 -9.36 6.02
N VAL A 139 -16.30 -10.36 6.08
CA VAL A 139 -17.53 -10.39 5.27
C VAL A 139 -18.36 -9.19 5.71
N ARG A 140 -18.45 -8.16 4.86
CA ARG A 140 -19.47 -7.13 5.01
C ARG A 140 -20.78 -7.82 4.61
N GLU A 141 -21.65 -8.07 5.58
CA GLU A 141 -23.06 -8.35 5.28
C GLU A 141 -23.58 -7.13 4.52
N ASP A 142 -23.69 -7.24 3.20
CA ASP A 142 -24.37 -6.24 2.42
C ASP A 142 -25.84 -6.34 2.82
N PRO A 143 -26.47 -5.29 3.37
CA PRO A 143 -27.87 -5.36 3.77
C PRO A 143 -28.81 -5.63 2.58
N ASP A 144 -28.31 -5.49 1.33
CA ASP A 144 -28.99 -5.87 0.08
C ASP A 144 -28.53 -7.22 -0.50
N ASP A 145 -27.43 -7.81 -0.01
CA ASP A 145 -27.05 -9.19 -0.34
C ASP A 145 -27.84 -10.14 0.55
N THR A 146 -29.09 -10.35 0.14
CA THR A 146 -29.94 -11.44 0.66
C THR A 146 -29.48 -12.80 0.13
N GLY A 147 -28.16 -13.04 0.09
CA GLY A 147 -27.48 -14.29 -0.24
C GLY A 147 -27.99 -15.42 0.64
N SER A 148 -29.21 -15.85 0.36
CA SER A 148 -29.85 -16.95 1.02
C SER A 148 -29.24 -18.18 0.37
N ASN A 149 -28.17 -18.69 0.97
CA ASN A 149 -28.00 -20.13 1.03
C ASN A 149 -29.11 -20.71 1.92
N LYS A 150 -30.37 -20.48 1.53
CA LYS A 150 -31.44 -21.37 1.91
C LYS A 150 -31.09 -22.68 1.21
N GLU A 151 -30.70 -23.68 1.99
CA GLU A 151 -30.95 -25.05 1.58
C GLU A 151 -32.45 -25.10 1.21
N TYR A 152 -32.73 -25.19 -0.09
CA TYR A 152 -34.08 -25.36 -0.56
C TYR A 152 -34.52 -26.74 -0.06
N ASP A 153 -35.52 -26.76 0.82
CA ASP A 153 -36.17 -28.01 1.21
C ASP A 153 -36.86 -28.57 -0.03
N GLU A 154 -36.35 -29.70 -0.53
CA GLU A 154 -36.93 -30.41 -1.68
C GLU A 154 -38.41 -30.76 -1.46
N GLY A 155 -38.91 -30.72 -0.22
CA GLY A 155 -40.31 -30.94 0.14
C GLY A 155 -41.27 -29.76 -0.12
N GLU A 156 -40.79 -28.54 -0.39
CA GLU A 156 -41.67 -27.38 -0.65
C GLU A 156 -41.97 -27.14 -2.14
N PHE A 157 -41.28 -27.81 -3.07
CA PHE A 157 -41.60 -27.76 -4.50
C PHE A 157 -42.65 -28.82 -4.84
N GLY A 158 -43.92 -28.50 -4.62
CA GLY A 158 -45.01 -29.28 -5.18
C GLY A 158 -44.98 -29.23 -6.71
N ASP A 159 -45.18 -30.39 -7.34
CA ASP A 159 -45.09 -30.66 -8.79
C ASP A 159 -46.02 -29.79 -9.69
N GLU A 160 -46.77 -28.87 -9.10
CA GLU A 160 -47.82 -28.05 -9.69
C GLU A 160 -47.34 -26.70 -10.24
N GLU A 161 -46.07 -26.31 -10.03
CA GLU A 161 -45.52 -24.99 -10.43
C GLU A 161 -44.54 -24.97 -11.61
N PHE A 162 -44.47 -26.03 -12.43
CA PHE A 162 -43.60 -26.07 -13.61
C PHE A 162 -44.41 -26.06 -14.92
N ALA A 163 -44.22 -25.02 -15.74
CA ALA A 163 -44.99 -24.79 -16.97
C ALA A 163 -44.57 -25.68 -18.15
N HIS A 164 -43.37 -26.25 -18.12
CA HIS A 164 -42.79 -26.97 -19.24
C HIS A 164 -42.21 -28.33 -18.81
N GLU A 165 -42.41 -29.34 -19.65
CA GLU A 165 -41.90 -30.70 -19.43
C GLU A 165 -41.07 -31.15 -20.64
N CYS A 166 -39.86 -31.64 -20.38
CA CYS A 166 -38.99 -32.18 -21.40
C CYS A 166 -39.55 -33.53 -21.91
N PRO A 167 -39.93 -33.65 -23.20
CA PRO A 167 -40.58 -34.85 -23.74
C PRO A 167 -39.64 -36.06 -23.87
N ARG A 168 -38.35 -35.89 -23.55
CA ARG A 168 -37.33 -36.95 -23.65
C ARG A 168 -37.05 -37.62 -22.31
N CYS A 169 -37.05 -36.87 -21.22
CA CYS A 169 -36.68 -37.38 -19.90
C CYS A 169 -37.67 -37.04 -18.79
N GLY A 170 -38.74 -36.29 -19.09
CA GLY A 170 -39.76 -35.91 -18.10
C GLY A 170 -39.30 -34.86 -17.09
N PHE A 171 -38.13 -34.23 -17.29
CA PHE A 171 -37.68 -33.15 -16.43
C PHE A 171 -38.58 -31.91 -16.62
N LYS A 172 -39.13 -31.41 -15.51
CA LYS A 172 -40.03 -30.25 -15.48
C LYS A 172 -39.27 -28.97 -15.13
N PHE A 173 -39.58 -27.87 -15.81
CA PHE A 173 -38.94 -26.56 -15.65
C PHE A 173 -39.92 -25.43 -15.99
N ASN A 174 -39.55 -24.18 -15.66
CA ASN A 174 -40.25 -22.97 -16.10
C ASN A 174 -39.53 -22.29 -17.25
#